data_AF-L8MAC0-F1
#
_entry.id   AF-L8MAC0-F1
#
_cell.length_a   1.000
_cell.length_b   1.000
_cell.length_c   1.000
_cell.angle_alpha   90.00
_cell.angle_beta   90.00
_cell.angle_gamma   90.00
#
_symmetry.space_group_name_H-M   'P 1'
#
loop_
_entity.id
_entity.type
_entity.pdbx_description
1 polymer ?
#
loop_
_entity_poly.entity_id
_entity_poly.type
_entity_poly.pdbx_seq_one_letter_code
_entity_poly.pdbx_strand_id
1 'polypeptide(L)'
;MWGIGSFGGTWFDSNNRFVLQGDSVSRWLKWLKQAQQIPMVYLDKRRDVMFDLFSNSKLAYFPCWTFEYISLQEQLGDQLAVAPLPSGEEGAASPILETDTLVLNTYATQENKKLAIDFARFITQGDQQIALISAKEHTITPANSHTVVDERLLPRIAIFAESASHAIPFPISDISNSDRLRFYGDILYRRVLQEEIPPDEAVKEFFEILNNPPHNEKIDVFSSAAGKEVTEIVLVDVQPNINFLIQLFHIQREILKRPVVLFQILLIAVVLLACWFVARYLNKWFNNLIARFIN
;
A
#
# COMPACT_ATOMS: atom_id res chain seq x y z
N MET A 1 0.38 -15.65 0.15
CA MET A 1 -0.74 -16.61 0.23
C MET A 1 -2.03 -15.97 -0.29
N TRP A 2 -2.16 -15.76 -1.60
CA TRP A 2 -3.31 -15.02 -2.17
C TRP A 2 -4.55 -15.88 -2.41
N GLY A 3 -4.41 -17.20 -2.55
CA GLY A 3 -5.47 -18.04 -3.09
C GLY A 3 -6.58 -18.42 -2.12
N ILE A 4 -6.48 -18.11 -0.82
CA ILE A 4 -7.46 -18.62 0.16
C ILE A 4 -8.88 -18.11 -0.08
N GLY A 5 -9.03 -16.83 -0.45
CA GLY A 5 -10.32 -16.27 -0.84
C GLY A 5 -10.91 -16.93 -2.09
N SER A 6 -10.06 -17.38 -3.02
CA SER A 6 -10.48 -18.13 -4.20
C SER A 6 -11.08 -19.50 -3.88
N PHE A 7 -10.86 -19.99 -2.65
CA PHE A 7 -11.47 -21.20 -2.10
C PHE A 7 -12.48 -20.88 -0.98
N GLY A 8 -13.01 -19.65 -0.92
CA GLY A 8 -14.07 -19.26 0.02
C GLY A 8 -13.61 -19.11 1.47
N GLY A 9 -12.29 -19.00 1.70
CA GLY A 9 -11.71 -18.85 3.03
C GLY A 9 -11.49 -17.40 3.45
N THR A 10 -11.43 -17.18 4.76
CA THR A 10 -10.95 -15.94 5.38
C THR A 10 -9.88 -16.26 6.41
N TRP A 11 -9.04 -15.28 6.73
CA TRP A 11 -7.97 -15.41 7.74
C TRP A 11 -8.35 -14.85 9.10
N PHE A 12 -9.33 -13.94 9.16
CA PHE A 12 -9.70 -13.23 10.37
C PHE A 12 -11.21 -13.19 10.51
N ASP A 13 -11.70 -13.34 11.74
CA ASP A 13 -13.10 -13.11 12.06
C ASP A 13 -13.42 -11.61 12.15
N SER A 14 -14.69 -11.27 12.40
CA SER A 14 -15.13 -9.89 12.57
C SER A 14 -14.48 -9.16 13.76
N ASN A 15 -13.77 -9.86 14.64
CA ASN A 15 -13.04 -9.31 15.78
C ASN A 15 -11.52 -9.27 15.53
N ASN A 16 -11.07 -9.42 14.28
CA ASN A 16 -9.65 -9.50 13.88
C ASN A 16 -8.87 -10.64 14.54
N ARG A 17 -9.56 -11.68 15.02
CA ARG A 17 -8.88 -12.88 15.54
C ARG A 17 -8.58 -13.78 14.37
N PHE A 18 -7.37 -14.36 14.37
CA PHE A 18 -7.00 -15.35 13.36
C PHE A 18 -7.97 -16.54 13.43
N VAL A 19 -8.62 -16.83 12.31
CA VAL A 19 -9.50 -17.98 12.13
C VAL A 19 -9.20 -18.61 10.78
N LEU A 20 -9.28 -19.93 10.72
CA LEU A 20 -9.34 -20.64 9.45
C LEU A 20 -10.76 -21.16 9.29
N GLN A 21 -11.52 -20.53 8.40
CA GLN A 21 -12.88 -20.97 8.13
C GLN A 21 -12.86 -22.19 7.20
N GLY A 22 -13.39 -23.31 7.69
CA GLY A 22 -13.55 -24.55 6.93
C GLY A 22 -12.22 -25.18 6.49
N ASP A 23 -12.25 -25.82 5.32
CA ASP A 23 -11.12 -26.51 4.70
C ASP A 23 -10.42 -25.68 3.60
N SER A 24 -10.74 -24.39 3.49
CA SER A 24 -10.31 -23.49 2.41
C SER A 24 -8.80 -23.47 2.21
N VAL A 25 -8.03 -23.34 3.29
CA VAL A 25 -6.55 -23.37 3.26
C VAL A 25 -6.05 -24.74 2.78
N SER A 26 -6.66 -25.83 3.26
CA SER A 26 -6.29 -27.17 2.82
C SER A 26 -6.61 -27.39 1.34
N ARG A 27 -7.77 -26.96 0.86
CA ARG A 27 -8.13 -27.01 -0.57
C ARG A 27 -7.17 -26.20 -1.44
N TRP A 28 -6.78 -25.00 -1.00
CA TRP A 28 -5.78 -24.21 -1.71
C TRP A 28 -4.41 -24.90 -1.75
N LEU A 29 -3.97 -25.50 -0.65
CA LEU A 29 -2.72 -26.25 -0.58
C LEU A 29 -2.74 -27.54 -1.42
N LYS A 30 -3.87 -28.25 -1.43
CA LYS A 30 -4.12 -29.39 -2.32
C LYS A 30 -4.02 -28.96 -3.78
N TRP A 31 -4.62 -27.82 -4.13
CA TRP A 31 -4.52 -27.26 -5.47
C TRP A 31 -3.07 -26.90 -5.83
N LEU A 32 -2.32 -26.25 -4.94
CA LEU A 32 -0.92 -25.94 -5.19
C LEU A 32 -0.08 -27.20 -5.42
N LYS A 33 -0.28 -28.24 -4.61
CA LYS A 33 0.38 -29.53 -4.77
C LYS A 33 0.05 -30.17 -6.12
N GLN A 34 -1.22 -30.12 -6.55
CA GLN A 34 -1.63 -30.59 -7.88
C GLN A 34 -1.02 -29.73 -8.99
N ALA A 35 -0.96 -28.41 -8.79
CA ALA A 35 -0.42 -27.47 -9.75
C ALA A 35 1.07 -27.71 -10.03
N GLN A 36 1.85 -28.17 -9.04
CA GLN A 36 3.26 -28.57 -9.26
C GLN A 36 3.42 -29.71 -10.28
N GLN A 37 2.37 -30.49 -10.52
CA GLN A 37 2.39 -31.59 -11.50
C GLN A 37 1.93 -31.15 -12.90
N ILE A 38 1.40 -29.93 -13.03
CA ILE A 38 0.94 -29.40 -14.32
C ILE A 38 2.16 -28.94 -15.13
N PRO A 39 2.34 -29.43 -16.37
CA PRO A 39 3.38 -28.91 -17.25
C PRO A 39 3.26 -27.39 -17.39
N MET A 40 4.39 -26.67 -17.30
CA MET A 40 4.47 -25.19 -17.38
C MET A 40 4.09 -24.43 -16.10
N VAL A 41 3.71 -25.11 -15.02
CA VAL A 41 3.61 -24.47 -13.70
C VAL A 41 4.90 -24.69 -12.94
N TYR A 42 5.56 -23.60 -12.55
CA TYR A 42 6.76 -23.64 -11.72
C TYR A 42 6.49 -22.94 -10.39
N LEU A 43 6.61 -23.69 -9.29
CA LEU A 43 6.44 -23.18 -7.93
C LEU A 43 7.75 -23.36 -7.17
N ASP A 44 8.33 -22.26 -6.70
CA ASP A 44 9.50 -22.23 -5.83
C ASP A 44 9.24 -21.23 -4.69
N LYS A 45 9.74 -21.56 -3.49
CA LYS A 45 9.65 -20.66 -2.33
C LYS A 45 10.65 -19.52 -2.39
N ARG A 46 11.71 -19.65 -3.19
CA ARG A 46 12.78 -18.67 -3.34
C ARG A 46 12.32 -17.55 -4.24
N ARG A 47 11.90 -16.45 -3.62
CA ARG A 47 11.37 -15.28 -4.31
C ARG A 47 12.40 -14.66 -5.26
N ASP A 48 13.66 -14.59 -4.86
CA ASP A 48 14.78 -14.11 -5.66
C ASP A 48 14.90 -14.91 -6.98
N VAL A 49 14.84 -16.23 -6.90
CA VAL A 49 14.87 -17.09 -8.09
C VAL A 49 13.64 -16.88 -8.97
N MET A 50 12.45 -16.76 -8.38
CA MET A 50 11.22 -16.52 -9.14
C MET A 50 11.24 -15.15 -9.83
N PHE A 51 11.75 -14.13 -9.14
CA PHE A 51 11.94 -12.79 -9.68
C PHE A 51 12.89 -12.83 -10.88
N ASP A 52 14.07 -13.45 -10.72
CA ASP A 52 15.06 -13.56 -11.80
C ASP A 52 14.51 -14.32 -13.01
N LEU A 53 13.79 -15.43 -12.78
CA LEU A 53 13.18 -16.19 -13.88
C LEU A 53 12.14 -15.34 -14.63
N PHE A 54 11.28 -14.61 -13.92
CA PHE A 54 10.29 -13.75 -14.55
C PHE A 54 10.95 -12.57 -15.29
N SER A 55 11.91 -11.91 -14.66
CA SER A 55 12.59 -10.75 -15.24
C SER A 55 13.46 -11.10 -16.45
N ASN A 56 13.91 -12.36 -16.55
CA ASN A 56 14.57 -12.93 -17.73
C ASN A 56 13.60 -13.61 -18.72
N SER A 57 12.30 -13.28 -18.66
CA SER A 57 11.26 -13.80 -19.56
C SER A 57 11.14 -15.33 -19.60
N LYS A 58 11.47 -16.01 -18.50
CA LYS A 58 11.31 -17.47 -18.34
C LYS A 58 9.97 -17.87 -17.72
N LEU A 59 9.28 -16.91 -17.09
CA LEU A 59 7.93 -17.09 -16.56
C LEU A 59 7.00 -16.08 -17.23
N ALA A 60 5.77 -16.51 -17.55
CA ALA A 60 4.75 -15.64 -18.13
C ALA A 60 3.95 -14.88 -17.05
N TYR A 61 4.01 -15.33 -15.80
CA TYR A 61 3.24 -14.77 -14.70
C TYR A 61 3.99 -14.89 -13.38
N PHE A 62 3.99 -13.83 -12.59
CA PHE A 62 4.68 -13.76 -11.29
C PHE A 62 3.90 -12.89 -10.30
N PRO A 63 3.36 -13.45 -9.20
CA PRO A 63 2.83 -12.66 -8.11
C PRO A 63 3.94 -11.82 -7.46
N CYS A 64 3.90 -10.50 -7.65
CA CYS A 64 4.90 -9.57 -7.14
C CYS A 64 4.34 -8.62 -6.08
N TRP A 65 5.22 -7.95 -5.37
CA TRP A 65 4.89 -6.75 -4.60
C TRP A 65 4.85 -5.55 -5.53
N THR A 66 4.06 -4.54 -5.19
CA THR A 66 3.92 -3.35 -6.04
C THR A 66 5.23 -2.56 -6.21
N PHE A 67 6.13 -2.60 -5.22
CA PHE A 67 7.44 -1.94 -5.30
C PHE A 67 8.43 -2.64 -6.25
N GLU A 68 8.24 -3.93 -6.52
CA GLU A 68 9.08 -4.68 -7.47
C GLU A 68 8.82 -4.28 -8.92
N TYR A 69 7.70 -3.60 -9.18
CA TYR A 69 7.30 -3.17 -10.51
C TYR A 69 8.35 -2.28 -11.18
N ILE A 70 9.02 -1.38 -10.44
CA ILE A 70 10.04 -0.48 -11.03
C ILE A 70 11.17 -1.31 -11.64
N SER A 71 11.78 -2.21 -10.85
CA SER A 71 12.85 -3.08 -11.31
C SER A 71 12.43 -3.99 -12.45
N LEU A 72 11.19 -4.50 -12.43
CA LEU A 72 10.65 -5.32 -13.52
C LEU A 72 10.41 -4.50 -14.79
N GLN A 73 9.92 -3.26 -14.67
CA GLN A 73 9.67 -2.37 -15.79
C GLN A 73 10.97 -1.96 -16.48
N GLU A 74 12.06 -1.76 -15.72
CA GLU A 74 13.40 -1.51 -16.26
C GLU A 74 13.94 -2.67 -17.09
N GLN A 75 13.65 -3.92 -16.68
CA GLN A 75 14.17 -5.12 -17.34
C GLN A 75 13.30 -5.59 -18.52
N LEU A 76 11.99 -5.52 -18.39
CA LEU A 76 11.03 -6.08 -19.36
C LEU A 76 10.43 -5.02 -20.30
N GLY A 77 10.50 -3.74 -19.94
CA GLY A 77 9.95 -2.65 -20.75
C GLY A 77 8.47 -2.87 -21.11
N ASP A 78 8.15 -2.73 -22.40
CA ASP A 78 6.78 -2.87 -22.91
C ASP A 78 6.22 -4.29 -22.84
N GLN A 79 7.04 -5.29 -22.50
CA GLN A 79 6.58 -6.68 -22.31
C GLN A 79 5.95 -6.90 -20.93
N LEU A 80 6.13 -5.96 -19.99
CA LEU A 80 5.52 -6.05 -18.66
C LEU A 80 4.09 -5.53 -18.67
N ALA A 81 3.18 -6.36 -18.15
CA ALA A 81 1.81 -5.97 -17.85
C ALA A 81 1.45 -6.39 -16.42
N VAL A 82 0.48 -5.69 -15.84
CA VAL A 82 -0.13 -6.06 -14.56
C VAL A 82 -1.50 -6.64 -14.83
N ALA A 83 -1.83 -7.73 -14.14
CA ALA A 83 -3.13 -8.37 -14.18
C ALA A 83 -3.62 -8.70 -12.76
N PRO A 84 -4.94 -8.84 -12.54
CA PRO A 84 -5.47 -9.33 -11.28
C PRO A 84 -4.91 -10.70 -10.91
N LEU A 85 -4.81 -10.96 -9.61
CA LEU A 85 -4.45 -12.29 -9.11
C LEU A 85 -5.50 -13.33 -9.52
N PRO A 86 -5.12 -14.60 -9.75
CA PRO A 86 -6.04 -15.61 -10.24
C PRO A 86 -7.22 -15.80 -9.29
N SER A 87 -8.44 -15.80 -9.82
CA SER A 87 -9.65 -16.09 -9.06
C SER A 87 -9.99 -17.57 -9.13
N GLY A 88 -10.81 -18.06 -8.19
CA GLY A 88 -11.30 -19.44 -8.16
C GLY A 88 -12.83 -19.48 -8.21
N GLU A 89 -13.39 -20.69 -8.21
CA GLU A 89 -14.84 -20.91 -8.28
C GLU A 89 -15.59 -20.25 -7.12
N GLU A 90 -14.96 -20.13 -5.96
CA GLU A 90 -15.54 -19.57 -4.74
C GLU A 90 -15.33 -18.05 -4.60
N GLY A 91 -14.56 -17.42 -5.50
CA GLY A 91 -14.38 -15.97 -5.49
C GLY A 91 -13.01 -15.46 -5.93
N ALA A 92 -12.81 -14.16 -5.70
CA ALA A 92 -11.58 -13.45 -6.01
C ALA A 92 -10.40 -13.93 -5.14
N ALA A 93 -9.18 -13.72 -5.63
CA ALA A 93 -7.99 -13.82 -4.79
C ALA A 93 -8.08 -12.84 -3.60
N SER A 94 -7.57 -13.27 -2.45
CA SER A 94 -7.52 -12.47 -1.23
C SER A 94 -6.08 -12.36 -0.72
N PRO A 95 -5.22 -11.55 -1.38
CA PRO A 95 -3.86 -11.33 -0.89
C PRO A 95 -3.89 -10.66 0.49
N ILE A 96 -2.78 -10.76 1.22
CA ILE A 96 -2.60 -9.99 2.45
C ILE A 96 -2.39 -8.52 2.05
N LEU A 97 -3.12 -7.61 2.69
CA LEU A 97 -2.98 -6.18 2.53
C LEU A 97 -2.03 -5.64 3.60
N GLU A 98 -0.90 -5.11 3.15
CA GLU A 98 0.04 -4.34 3.96
C GLU A 98 -0.17 -2.85 3.69
N THR A 99 0.02 -2.01 4.71
CA THR A 99 -0.21 -0.57 4.61
C THR A 99 0.99 0.22 5.14
N ASP A 100 1.38 1.25 4.38
CA ASP A 100 2.32 2.26 4.87
C ASP A 100 1.65 3.10 5.95
N THR A 101 2.19 3.05 7.17
CA THR A 101 1.56 3.66 8.35
C THR A 101 2.42 4.78 8.93
N LEU A 102 1.81 5.91 9.26
CA LEU A 102 2.41 6.93 10.12
C LEU A 102 2.18 6.60 11.59
N VAL A 103 3.25 6.45 12.37
CA VAL A 103 3.18 6.20 13.81
C VAL A 103 3.66 7.44 14.58
N LEU A 104 2.88 7.85 15.58
CA LEU A 104 3.21 9.03 16.39
C LEU A 104 4.03 8.61 17.63
N ASN A 105 5.15 9.30 17.85
CA ASN A 105 5.96 9.11 19.04
C ASN A 105 5.18 9.55 20.29
N THR A 106 4.98 8.63 21.23
CA THR A 106 4.26 8.87 22.49
C THR A 106 4.96 9.87 23.40
N TYR A 107 6.29 9.99 23.27
CA TYR A 107 7.12 10.93 24.04
C TYR A 107 7.22 12.33 23.43
N ALA A 108 6.62 12.57 22.25
CA ALA A 108 6.61 13.89 21.65
C ALA A 108 5.84 14.90 22.53
N THR A 109 6.26 16.17 22.47
CA THR A 109 5.55 17.28 23.12
C THR A 109 4.14 17.43 22.55
N GLN A 110 3.24 18.06 23.29
CA GLN A 110 1.85 18.24 22.84
C GLN A 110 1.75 19.06 21.55
N GLU A 111 2.64 20.04 21.37
CA GLU A 111 2.75 20.82 20.15
C GLU A 111 3.16 19.96 18.95
N ASN A 112 4.21 19.14 19.10
CA ASN A 112 4.66 18.24 18.04
C ASN A 112 3.61 17.17 17.70
N LYS A 113 2.87 16.68 18.70
CA LYS A 113 1.75 15.75 18.45
C LYS A 113 0.66 16.42 17.62
N LYS A 114 0.32 17.67 17.90
CA LYS A 114 -0.66 18.42 17.09
C LYS A 114 -0.18 18.58 15.65
N LEU A 115 1.07 18.99 15.45
CA LEU A 115 1.66 19.12 14.11
C LEU A 115 1.70 17.78 13.36
N ALA A 116 2.05 16.69 14.04
CA ALA A 116 2.06 15.36 13.46
C ALA A 116 0.66 14.90 13.02
N ILE A 117 -0.38 15.19 13.81
CA ILE A 117 -1.77 14.90 13.45
C ILE A 117 -2.21 15.74 12.25
N ASP A 118 -1.88 17.04 12.22
CA ASP A 118 -2.21 17.92 11.11
C ASP A 118 -1.52 17.49 9.82
N PHE A 119 -0.25 17.07 9.91
CA PHE A 119 0.48 16.47 8.80
C PHE A 119 -0.14 15.15 8.33
N ALA A 120 -0.47 14.24 9.26
CA ALA A 120 -1.09 12.95 8.91
C ALA A 120 -2.43 13.14 8.20
N ARG A 121 -3.26 14.09 8.65
CA ARG A 121 -4.51 14.47 7.98
C ARG A 121 -4.24 15.06 6.60
N PHE A 122 -3.24 15.92 6.47
CA PHE A 122 -2.88 16.53 5.20
C PHE A 122 -2.49 15.47 4.16
N ILE A 123 -1.53 14.61 4.47
CA ILE A 123 -1.01 13.64 3.48
C ILE A 123 -2.03 12.54 3.12
N THR A 124 -3.06 12.34 3.93
CA THR A 124 -4.12 11.34 3.69
C THR A 124 -5.32 11.92 2.92
N GLN A 125 -5.31 13.20 2.56
CA GLN A 125 -6.31 13.77 1.65
C GLN A 125 -6.16 13.21 0.24
N GLY A 126 -7.28 13.08 -0.49
CA GLY A 126 -7.30 12.44 -1.81
C GLY A 126 -6.31 13.05 -2.79
N ASP A 127 -6.29 14.38 -2.92
CA ASP A 127 -5.35 15.09 -3.82
C ASP A 127 -3.88 14.85 -3.43
N GLN A 128 -3.58 14.77 -2.13
CA GLN A 128 -2.22 14.51 -1.65
C GLN A 128 -1.83 13.05 -1.88
N GLN A 129 -2.77 12.10 -1.78
CA GLN A 129 -2.51 10.71 -2.13
C GLN A 129 -2.28 10.52 -3.64
N ILE A 130 -2.99 11.23 -4.51
CA ILE A 130 -2.69 11.24 -5.96
C ILE A 130 -1.29 11.82 -6.23
N ALA A 131 -0.93 12.91 -5.54
CA ALA A 131 0.43 13.47 -5.62
C ALA A 131 1.49 12.46 -5.14
N LEU A 132 1.23 11.75 -4.04
CA LEU A 132 2.13 10.74 -3.49
C LEU A 132 2.28 9.53 -4.41
N ILE A 133 1.19 9.06 -5.02
CA ILE A 133 1.21 8.02 -6.05
C ILE A 133 2.15 8.40 -7.19
N SER A 134 2.06 9.65 -7.67
CA SER A 134 2.95 10.17 -8.72
C SER A 134 4.41 10.23 -8.23
N ALA A 135 4.64 10.69 -6.99
CA ALA A 135 5.97 10.76 -6.38
C ALA A 135 6.63 9.39 -6.17
N LYS A 136 5.82 8.34 -6.01
CA LYS A 136 6.24 6.95 -5.81
C LYS A 136 6.18 6.13 -7.09
N GLU A 137 6.25 6.79 -8.25
CA GLU A 137 6.29 6.15 -9.56
C GLU A 137 5.12 5.16 -9.81
N HIS A 138 3.99 5.44 -9.16
CA HIS A 138 2.78 4.63 -9.20
C HIS A 138 3.01 3.17 -8.73
N THR A 139 3.73 3.01 -7.61
CA THR A 139 3.94 1.75 -6.88
C THR A 139 3.09 1.61 -5.61
N ILE A 140 2.28 2.62 -5.29
CA ILE A 140 1.40 2.62 -4.11
C ILE A 140 -0.05 2.88 -4.51
N THR A 141 -0.97 2.46 -3.65
CA THR A 141 -2.42 2.65 -3.79
C THR A 141 -2.92 3.65 -2.75
N PRO A 142 -3.95 4.47 -3.03
CA PRO A 142 -4.50 5.39 -2.03
C PRO A 142 -5.06 4.62 -0.82
N ALA A 143 -4.73 5.06 0.39
CA ALA A 143 -5.37 4.57 1.61
C ALA A 143 -6.73 5.23 1.88
N ASN A 144 -7.00 6.40 1.29
CA ASN A 144 -8.26 7.10 1.41
C ASN A 144 -9.23 6.61 0.33
N SER A 145 -10.29 5.93 0.77
CA SER A 145 -11.31 5.32 -0.10
C SER A 145 -12.11 6.32 -0.94
N HIS A 146 -12.07 7.61 -0.61
CA HIS A 146 -12.70 8.66 -1.42
C HIS A 146 -11.77 9.20 -2.52
N THR A 147 -10.53 8.72 -2.61
CA THR A 147 -9.61 9.11 -3.67
C THR A 147 -10.04 8.50 -4.99
N VAL A 148 -10.37 9.35 -5.97
CA VAL A 148 -10.76 8.88 -7.31
C VAL A 148 -9.51 8.51 -8.10
N VAL A 149 -9.38 7.23 -8.44
CA VAL A 149 -8.36 6.72 -9.38
C VAL A 149 -8.98 6.62 -10.76
N ASP A 150 -8.59 7.49 -11.69
CA ASP A 150 -9.03 7.41 -13.08
C ASP A 150 -8.26 6.29 -13.79
N GLU A 151 -8.94 5.17 -14.07
CA GLU A 151 -8.36 4.00 -14.73
C GLU A 151 -7.72 4.32 -16.09
N ARG A 152 -8.18 5.37 -16.79
CA ARG A 152 -7.62 5.76 -18.09
C ARG A 152 -6.24 6.43 -17.94
N LEU A 153 -6.00 7.05 -16.79
CA LEU A 153 -4.75 7.73 -16.47
C LEU A 153 -3.80 6.85 -15.67
N LEU A 154 -4.35 6.01 -14.78
CA LEU A 154 -3.62 5.18 -13.84
C LEU A 154 -4.13 3.72 -13.87
N PRO A 155 -4.12 3.04 -15.03
CA PRO A 155 -4.71 1.70 -15.18
C PRO A 155 -4.11 0.68 -14.22
N ARG A 156 -2.80 0.75 -13.98
CA ARG A 156 -2.12 -0.12 -13.01
C ARG A 156 -2.59 0.10 -11.57
N ILE A 157 -2.75 1.36 -11.16
CA ILE A 157 -3.21 1.69 -9.81
C ILE A 157 -4.66 1.26 -9.61
N ALA A 158 -5.49 1.33 -10.67
CA ALA A 158 -6.85 0.80 -10.63
C ALA A 158 -6.85 -0.72 -10.34
N ILE A 159 -5.97 -1.50 -10.99
CA ILE A 159 -5.83 -2.95 -10.72
C ILE A 159 -5.34 -3.20 -9.28
N PHE A 160 -4.42 -2.39 -8.77
CA PHE A 160 -3.96 -2.51 -7.38
C PHE A 160 -5.08 -2.18 -6.39
N ALA A 161 -5.88 -1.14 -6.66
CA ALA A 161 -7.01 -0.76 -5.83
C ALA A 161 -8.12 -1.82 -5.84
N GLU A 162 -8.41 -2.42 -6.99
CA GLU A 162 -9.33 -3.54 -7.11
C GLU A 162 -8.82 -4.75 -6.30
N SER A 163 -7.55 -5.11 -6.46
CA SER A 163 -6.93 -6.21 -5.71
C SER A 163 -6.96 -5.94 -4.20
N ALA A 164 -6.74 -4.70 -3.76
CA ALA A 164 -6.84 -4.29 -2.36
C ALA A 164 -8.26 -4.40 -1.79
N SER A 165 -9.30 -4.25 -2.64
CA SER A 165 -10.70 -4.37 -2.20
C SER A 165 -11.10 -5.79 -1.82
N HIS A 166 -10.37 -6.80 -2.33
CA HIS A 166 -10.53 -8.21 -1.98
C HIS A 166 -9.45 -8.71 -1.00
N ALA A 167 -8.49 -7.85 -0.69
CA ALA A 167 -7.37 -8.20 0.17
C ALA A 167 -7.78 -8.24 1.64
N ILE A 168 -6.99 -8.95 2.43
CA ILE A 168 -7.25 -9.17 3.84
C ILE A 168 -6.25 -8.31 4.65
N PRO A 169 -6.73 -7.35 5.46
CA PRO A 169 -5.84 -6.47 6.22
C PRO A 169 -5.01 -7.28 7.20
N PHE A 170 -3.71 -7.07 7.16
CA PHE A 170 -2.79 -7.67 8.12
C PHE A 170 -2.89 -6.94 9.46
N PRO A 171 -3.24 -7.60 10.58
CA PRO A 171 -3.47 -6.92 11.84
C PRO A 171 -2.14 -6.45 12.46
N ILE A 172 -1.91 -5.14 12.42
CA ILE A 172 -0.73 -4.50 13.03
C ILE A 172 -0.85 -4.32 14.55
N SER A 173 -2.04 -4.50 15.13
CA SER A 173 -2.26 -4.34 16.58
C SER A 173 -1.60 -5.45 17.42
N ASP A 174 -1.25 -6.58 16.79
CA ASP A 174 -0.60 -7.71 17.42
C ASP A 174 0.54 -8.24 16.54
N ILE A 175 1.61 -7.44 16.45
CA ILE A 175 2.79 -7.72 15.62
C ILE A 175 3.37 -9.11 15.93
N SER A 176 3.40 -9.52 17.20
CA SER A 176 3.94 -10.82 17.60
C SER A 176 3.16 -11.99 16.99
N ASN A 177 1.83 -11.93 16.99
CA ASN A 177 1.01 -12.97 16.39
C ASN A 177 1.03 -12.91 14.85
N SER A 178 1.14 -11.72 14.28
CA SER A 178 1.33 -11.50 12.85
C SER A 178 2.66 -12.08 12.33
N ASP A 179 3.76 -11.89 13.07
CA ASP A 179 5.07 -12.46 12.76
C ASP A 179 5.05 -13.99 12.81
N ARG A 180 4.37 -14.56 13.81
CA ARG A 180 4.13 -16.01 13.91
C ARG A 180 3.32 -16.53 12.74
N LEU A 181 2.26 -15.84 12.36
CA LEU A 181 1.40 -16.21 11.25
C LEU A 181 2.23 -16.35 9.97
N ARG A 182 3.10 -15.38 9.69
CA ARG A 182 4.00 -15.38 8.54
C ARG A 182 5.02 -16.52 8.63
N PHE A 183 5.73 -16.63 9.75
CA PHE A 183 6.79 -17.62 9.95
C PHE A 183 6.27 -19.06 9.84
N TYR A 184 5.24 -19.41 10.60
CA TYR A 184 4.68 -20.76 10.57
C TYR A 184 3.90 -21.03 9.28
N GLY A 185 3.33 -20.00 8.66
CA GLY A 185 2.68 -20.11 7.35
C GLY A 185 3.67 -20.51 6.26
N ASP A 186 4.86 -19.92 6.25
CA ASP A 186 5.92 -20.26 5.30
C ASP A 186 6.48 -21.68 5.53
N ILE A 187 6.60 -22.10 6.80
CA ILE A 187 6.99 -23.47 7.15
C ILE A 187 5.94 -24.47 6.64
N LEU A 188 4.67 -24.23 6.94
CA LEU A 188 3.57 -25.08 6.50
C LEU A 188 3.54 -25.20 4.97
N TYR A 189 3.57 -24.06 4.28
CA TYR A 189 3.56 -24.00 2.81
C TYR A 189 4.68 -24.87 2.23
N ARG A 190 5.89 -24.71 2.76
CA ARG A 190 7.06 -25.48 2.34
C ARG A 190 6.90 -26.97 2.56
N ARG A 191 6.53 -27.39 3.78
CA ARG A 191 6.42 -28.81 4.14
C ARG A 191 5.36 -29.52 3.29
N VAL A 192 4.26 -28.85 2.97
CA VAL A 192 3.22 -29.41 2.08
C VAL A 192 3.72 -29.57 0.64
N LEU A 193 4.39 -28.55 0.07
CA LEU A 193 4.91 -28.61 -1.30
C LEU A 193 6.11 -29.56 -1.47
N GLN A 194 6.79 -29.89 -0.38
CA GLN A 194 7.85 -30.91 -0.33
C GLN A 194 7.30 -32.31 0.00
N GLU A 195 5.97 -32.44 0.10
CA GLU A 195 5.27 -33.68 0.45
C GLU A 195 5.65 -34.28 1.81
N GLU A 196 6.19 -33.48 2.72
CA GLU A 196 6.59 -33.90 4.07
C GLU A 196 5.37 -34.10 4.98
N ILE A 197 4.27 -33.38 4.73
CA ILE A 197 3.02 -33.46 5.49
C ILE A 197 1.80 -33.27 4.56
N PRO A 198 0.71 -34.04 4.75
CA PRO A 198 -0.54 -33.82 4.02
C PRO A 198 -1.16 -32.45 4.31
N PRO A 199 -1.83 -31.80 3.32
CA PRO A 199 -2.44 -30.48 3.51
C PRO A 199 -3.38 -30.36 4.72
N ASP A 200 -4.24 -31.35 4.96
CA ASP A 200 -5.20 -31.33 6.07
C ASP A 200 -4.49 -31.39 7.44
N GLU A 201 -3.46 -32.23 7.55
CA GLU A 201 -2.64 -32.36 8.76
C GLU A 201 -1.81 -31.10 9.02
N ALA A 202 -1.25 -30.51 7.96
CA ALA A 202 -0.47 -29.28 8.07
C ALA A 202 -1.32 -28.13 8.60
N VAL A 203 -2.53 -27.94 8.05
CA VAL A 203 -3.46 -26.89 8.50
C VAL A 203 -3.84 -27.08 9.96
N LYS A 204 -4.05 -28.33 10.40
CA LYS A 204 -4.32 -28.64 11.80
C LYS A 204 -3.13 -28.27 12.70
N GLU A 205 -1.91 -28.68 12.33
CA GLU A 205 -0.68 -28.37 13.08
C GLU A 205 -0.46 -26.85 13.19
N PHE A 206 -0.65 -26.12 12.09
CA PHE A 206 -0.53 -24.66 12.06
C PHE A 206 -1.54 -23.97 12.97
N PHE A 207 -2.79 -24.44 12.97
CA PHE A 207 -3.81 -23.91 13.88
C PHE A 207 -3.47 -24.19 15.36
N GLU A 208 -2.96 -25.38 15.67
CA GLU A 208 -2.52 -25.73 17.02
C GLU A 208 -1.36 -24.85 17.48
N ILE A 209 -0.35 -24.62 16.63
CA ILE A 209 0.82 -23.77 16.93
C ILE A 209 0.41 -22.31 17.15
N LEU A 210 -0.52 -21.77 16.36
CA LEU A 210 -0.92 -20.37 16.50
C LEU A 210 -1.76 -20.11 17.76
N ASN A 211 -2.57 -21.08 18.18
CA ASN A 211 -3.36 -20.96 19.41
C ASN A 211 -2.58 -21.32 20.66
N ASN A 212 -1.62 -22.23 20.56
CA ASN A 212 -0.76 -22.67 21.65
C ASN A 212 0.72 -22.49 21.25
N PRO A 213 1.20 -21.24 21.13
CA PRO A 213 2.56 -20.98 20.70
C PRO A 213 3.54 -21.58 21.70
N PRO A 214 4.62 -22.24 21.23
CA PRO A 214 5.63 -22.79 22.13
C PRO A 214 6.19 -21.68 23.03
N HIS A 215 6.13 -21.89 24.35
CA HIS A 215 6.64 -20.95 25.33
C HIS A 215 8.15 -20.72 25.09
N ASN A 216 8.52 -19.50 24.70
CA ASN A 216 9.87 -18.90 24.70
C ASN A 216 10.59 -18.65 23.35
N GLU A 217 9.99 -18.90 22.18
CA GLU A 217 10.62 -18.46 20.93
C GLU A 217 10.25 -17.02 20.58
N LYS A 218 11.23 -16.11 20.72
CA LYS A 218 11.23 -14.84 19.99
C LYS A 218 11.51 -15.16 18.52
N ILE A 219 10.53 -14.97 17.66
CA ILE A 219 10.70 -15.15 16.22
C ILE A 219 11.20 -13.83 15.64
N ASP A 220 12.46 -13.78 15.23
CA ASP A 220 13.07 -12.58 14.61
C ASP A 220 12.86 -12.64 13.08
N VAL A 221 11.68 -12.22 12.62
CA VAL A 221 11.22 -12.37 11.22
C VAL A 221 12.06 -11.56 10.22
N PHE A 222 12.70 -10.47 10.67
CA PHE A 222 13.51 -9.59 9.82
C PHE A 222 14.83 -10.21 9.31
N SER A 223 15.28 -11.32 9.90
CA SER A 223 16.49 -12.03 9.46
C SER A 223 16.29 -12.92 8.24
N SER A 224 15.05 -13.30 7.92
CA SER A 224 14.77 -14.28 6.85
C SER A 224 14.53 -13.68 5.47
N ALA A 225 14.30 -12.36 5.39
CA ALA A 225 14.06 -11.64 4.13
C ALA A 225 15.34 -11.03 3.51
N ALA A 226 16.46 -11.03 4.23
CA ALA A 226 17.73 -10.54 3.72
C ALA A 226 18.85 -11.52 4.08
N GLY A 227 19.47 -12.12 3.07
CA GLY A 227 20.69 -12.92 3.22
C GLY A 227 21.93 -12.08 3.58
N LYS A 228 21.81 -11.16 4.55
CA LYS A 228 22.91 -10.44 5.18
C LYS A 228 22.60 -10.26 6.66
N GLU A 229 23.54 -10.67 7.51
CA GLU A 229 23.54 -10.36 8.94
C GLU A 229 23.25 -8.87 9.14
N VAL A 230 22.10 -8.55 9.72
CA VAL A 230 21.83 -7.22 10.27
C VAL A 230 22.48 -7.17 11.64
N THR A 231 23.80 -7.05 11.65
CA THR A 231 24.48 -6.44 12.79
C THR A 231 24.24 -4.94 12.69
N GLU A 232 23.80 -4.34 13.79
CA GLU A 232 23.41 -2.93 13.93
C GLU A 232 21.94 -2.62 13.60
N ILE A 233 21.13 -2.50 14.66
CA ILE A 233 19.93 -1.65 14.63
C ILE A 233 20.47 -0.22 14.52
N VAL A 234 20.68 0.23 13.28
CA VAL A 234 20.84 1.64 13.01
C VAL A 234 19.50 2.27 13.35
N LEU A 235 19.44 2.98 14.48
CA LEU A 235 18.46 4.04 14.67
C LEU A 235 18.72 5.03 13.54
N VAL A 236 18.10 4.79 12.39
CA VAL A 236 18.01 5.79 11.35
C VAL A 236 17.09 6.82 11.95
N ASP A 237 17.69 7.89 12.48
CA ASP A 237 17.00 9.16 12.57
C ASP A 237 16.53 9.45 11.14
N VAL A 238 15.27 9.10 10.85
CA VAL A 238 14.62 9.43 9.59
C VAL A 238 14.37 10.94 9.65
N GLN A 239 15.46 11.70 9.54
CA GLN A 239 15.40 13.04 8.99
C GLN A 239 14.64 12.86 7.68
N PRO A 240 13.46 13.48 7.50
CA PRO A 240 12.72 13.36 6.26
C PRO A 240 13.69 13.70 5.15
N ASN A 241 13.93 12.75 4.25
CA ASN A 241 14.87 12.95 3.16
C ASN A 241 14.49 14.27 2.50
N ILE A 242 15.40 15.25 2.53
CA ILE A 242 15.12 16.59 2.00
C ILE A 242 14.65 16.47 0.54
N ASN A 243 15.08 15.43 -0.19
CA ASN A 243 14.60 15.13 -1.53
C ASN A 243 13.11 14.74 -1.57
N PHE A 244 12.56 14.08 -0.56
CA PHE A 244 11.13 13.74 -0.46
C PHE A 244 10.26 14.99 -0.24
N LEU A 245 10.67 15.87 0.68
CA LEU A 245 9.98 17.15 0.88
C LEU A 245 10.11 18.04 -0.36
N ILE A 246 11.29 18.09 -0.97
CA ILE A 246 11.53 18.82 -2.22
C ILE A 246 10.69 18.24 -3.38
N GLN A 247 10.53 16.91 -3.48
CA GLN A 247 9.68 16.27 -4.49
C GLN A 247 8.20 16.59 -4.26
N LEU A 248 7.71 16.55 -3.02
CA LEU A 248 6.36 17.00 -2.67
C LEU A 248 6.14 18.48 -3.04
N PHE A 249 7.09 19.36 -2.72
CA PHE A 249 7.04 20.77 -3.11
C PHE A 249 7.14 20.98 -4.63
N HIS A 250 7.94 20.17 -5.34
CA HIS A 250 8.03 20.22 -6.80
C HIS A 250 6.74 19.76 -7.46
N ILE A 251 6.13 18.68 -6.98
CA ILE A 251 4.84 18.19 -7.48
C ILE A 251 3.74 19.21 -7.21
N GLN A 252 3.70 19.82 -6.02
CA GLN A 252 2.80 20.95 -5.75
C GLN A 252 3.07 22.14 -6.68
N ARG A 253 4.33 22.48 -6.96
CA ARG A 253 4.69 23.53 -7.90
C ARG A 253 4.27 23.23 -9.34
N GLU A 254 4.36 21.98 -9.79
CA GLU A 254 3.90 21.56 -11.12
C GLU A 254 2.37 21.46 -11.21
N ILE A 255 1.68 21.08 -10.13
CA ILE A 255 0.21 21.15 -10.03
C ILE A 255 -0.25 22.62 -10.10
N LEU A 256 0.44 23.54 -9.43
CA LEU A 256 0.19 24.99 -9.49
C LEU A 256 0.53 25.61 -10.86
N LYS A 257 1.38 24.97 -11.66
CA LYS A 257 1.70 25.38 -13.04
C LYS A 257 0.71 24.87 -14.08
N ARG A 258 -0.26 24.01 -13.71
CA ARG A 258 -1.29 23.59 -14.66
C ARG A 258 -2.08 24.82 -15.11
N PRO A 259 -2.29 25.04 -16.42
CA PRO A 259 -2.85 26.27 -16.97
C PRO A 259 -4.24 26.61 -16.41
N VAL A 260 -4.99 25.60 -15.97
CA VAL A 260 -6.31 25.76 -15.33
C VAL A 260 -6.22 26.44 -13.95
N VAL A 261 -5.22 26.09 -13.14
CA VAL A 261 -5.02 26.65 -11.79
C VAL A 261 -4.44 28.05 -11.86
N LEU A 262 -3.48 28.28 -12.78
CA LEU A 262 -2.95 29.62 -13.07
C LEU A 262 -4.04 30.57 -13.57
N PHE A 263 -4.96 30.11 -14.43
CA PHE A 263 -6.08 30.92 -14.90
C PHE A 263 -7.07 31.26 -13.78
N GLN A 264 -7.37 30.32 -12.88
CA GLN A 264 -8.23 30.58 -11.71
C GLN A 264 -7.60 31.57 -10.73
N ILE A 265 -6.30 31.48 -10.47
CA ILE A 265 -5.58 32.42 -9.60
C ILE A 265 -5.53 33.81 -10.23
N LEU A 266 -5.25 33.92 -11.54
CA LEU A 266 -5.30 35.19 -12.27
C LEU A 266 -6.70 35.81 -12.26
N LEU A 267 -7.74 35.00 -12.44
CA LEU A 267 -9.13 35.47 -12.40
C LEU A 267 -9.48 36.02 -10.99
N ILE A 268 -9.10 35.30 -9.93
CA ILE A 268 -9.32 35.75 -8.54
C ILE A 268 -8.54 37.04 -8.26
N ALA A 269 -7.27 37.13 -8.69
CA ALA A 269 -6.45 38.32 -8.50
C ALA A 269 -7.03 39.54 -9.23
N VAL A 270 -7.53 39.36 -10.47
CA VAL A 270 -8.20 40.42 -11.25
C VAL A 270 -9.49 40.87 -10.57
N VAL A 271 -10.30 39.93 -10.07
CA VAL A 271 -11.54 40.26 -9.32
C VAL A 271 -11.23 41.02 -8.04
N LEU A 272 -10.22 40.60 -7.27
CA LEU A 272 -9.81 41.29 -6.04
C LEU A 272 -9.25 42.69 -6.30
N LEU A 273 -8.46 42.87 -7.37
CA LEU A 273 -7.98 44.18 -7.82
C LEU A 273 -9.13 45.09 -8.25
N ALA A 274 -10.11 44.57 -8.99
CA ALA A 274 -11.29 45.32 -9.38
C ALA A 274 -12.12 45.75 -8.15
N CYS A 275 -12.36 44.84 -7.21
CA CYS A 275 -13.05 45.15 -5.95
C CYS A 275 -12.31 46.21 -5.12
N TRP A 276 -10.98 46.13 -5.04
CA TRP A 276 -10.17 47.14 -4.35
C TRP A 276 -10.25 48.51 -5.02
N PHE A 277 -10.23 48.57 -6.36
CA PHE A 277 -10.34 49.81 -7.11
C PHE A 277 -11.72 50.46 -6.92
N VAL A 278 -12.79 49.66 -6.97
CA VAL A 278 -14.17 50.11 -6.71
C VAL A 278 -14.31 50.62 -5.28
N ALA A 279 -13.80 49.90 -4.28
CA ALA A 279 -13.83 50.33 -2.89
C ALA A 279 -13.09 51.66 -2.68
N ARG A 280 -11.92 51.83 -3.31
CA ARG A 280 -11.14 53.07 -3.23
C ARG A 280 -11.83 54.24 -3.93
N TYR A 281 -12.46 53.99 -5.07
CA TYR A 281 -13.23 55.00 -5.80
C TYR A 281 -14.47 55.44 -5.03
N LEU A 282 -15.22 54.49 -4.45
CA LEU A 282 -16.36 54.76 -3.59
C LEU A 282 -15.96 55.54 -2.35
N ASN A 283 -14.85 55.19 -1.68
CA ASN A 283 -14.37 55.90 -0.51
C ASN A 283 -13.98 57.35 -0.85
N LYS A 284 -13.31 57.58 -2.00
CA LYS A 284 -12.99 58.94 -2.46
C LYS A 284 -14.23 59.75 -2.82
N TRP A 285 -15.23 59.12 -3.44
CA TRP A 285 -16.51 59.74 -3.76
C TRP A 285 -17.28 60.10 -2.48
N PHE A 286 -17.33 59.20 -1.49
CA PHE A 286 -18.00 59.41 -0.22
C PHE A 286 -17.37 60.55 0.59
N ASN A 287 -16.04 60.61 0.64
CA ASN A 287 -15.31 61.69 1.31
C ASN A 287 -15.55 63.05 0.64
N ASN A 288 -15.63 63.09 -0.70
CA ASN A 288 -15.98 64.31 -1.42
C ASN A 288 -17.45 64.72 -1.24
N LEU A 289 -18.36 63.75 -1.08
CA LEU A 289 -19.77 64.01 -0.79
C LEU A 289 -19.92 64.62 0.61
N ILE A 290 -19.27 64.03 1.62
CA ILE A 290 -19.26 64.53 3.00
C ILE A 290 -18.68 65.95 3.06
N ALA A 291 -17.56 66.21 2.37
CA ALA A 291 -16.95 67.54 2.33
C ALA A 291 -17.84 68.63 1.67
N ARG A 292 -18.80 68.25 0.83
CA ARG A 292 -19.80 69.16 0.23
C ARG A 292 -21.04 69.38 1.10
N PHE A 293 -21.29 68.52 2.07
CA PHE A 293 -22.39 68.67 3.03
C PHE A 293 -21.99 69.41 4.30
N ILE A 294 -20.68 69.51 4.58
CA ILE A 294 -20.13 70.17 5.78
C ILE A 294 -19.72 71.63 5.52
N ASN A 295 -19.74 72.11 4.27
CA ASN A 295 -19.57 73.52 3.88
C ASN A 295 -20.87 74.08 3.32
#